data_AF-A0A287CT33-F1
#
_entry.id   AF-A0A287CT33-F1
#
_cell.length_a   1.000
_cell.length_b   1.000
_cell.length_c   1.000
_cell.angle_alpha   90.00
_cell.angle_beta   90.00
_cell.angle_gamma   90.00
#
_symmetry.space_group_name_H-M   'P 1'
#
loop_
_entity.id
_entity.type
_entity.pdbx_description
1 polymer ?
#
loop_
_entity_poly.entity_id
_entity_poly.type
_entity_poly.pdbx_seq_one_letter_code
_entity_poly.pdbx_strand_id
1 'polypeptide(L)'
;EMNGVLKGMLSEWFSSGFLSLERVTWHSPCEVLQRISEAEAVHPVKNWMDMKRRVGPYRRCYFFSHCSTPEEPLIVLHVALTSDISNNIQKEFPHLGAFSSLSPIPGFTKWLLGLLNSQTKEHGRNELFTDSECKEITEITGGPIQETLKVMLSTSEWVKSEKLVLALQAPLMRLCAWYLYGEKHRGFALNPVANFHLQNGAVMWRINWMADSSLRGLTGSCGLMVNYRYYLEETGPNSIAYLGSKNIKASEQVLSLVAQFQKNSKL
;
A
#
# COMPACT_ATOMS: atom_id res chain seq x y z
N GLU A 1 27.23 11.27 -11.22
CA GLU A 1 27.26 12.71 -10.84
C GLU A 1 26.11 13.50 -11.46
N MET A 2 25.92 13.49 -12.79
CA MET A 2 24.83 14.21 -13.47
C MET A 2 23.42 13.98 -12.90
N ASN A 3 23.06 12.73 -12.58
CA ASN A 3 21.74 12.41 -12.00
C ASN A 3 21.54 13.05 -10.61
N GLY A 4 22.60 13.15 -9.81
CA GLY A 4 22.54 13.80 -8.49
C GLY A 4 22.32 15.30 -8.60
N VAL A 5 23.02 15.96 -9.53
CA VAL A 5 22.88 17.40 -9.79
C VAL A 5 21.47 17.73 -10.29
N LEU A 6 20.98 16.99 -11.29
CA LEU A 6 19.64 17.21 -11.83
C LEU A 6 18.56 16.99 -10.77
N LYS A 7 18.71 15.95 -9.93
CA LYS A 7 17.80 15.72 -8.81
C LYS A 7 17.81 16.87 -7.81
N GLY A 8 18.97 17.45 -7.51
CA GLY A 8 19.10 18.62 -6.64
C GLY A 8 18.30 19.82 -7.18
N MET A 9 18.53 20.16 -8.45
CA MET A 9 17.85 21.27 -9.12
C MET A 9 16.32 21.06 -9.15
N LEU A 10 15.87 19.86 -9.53
CA LEU A 10 14.45 19.52 -9.54
C LEU A 10 13.83 19.57 -8.13
N SER A 11 14.57 19.21 -7.08
CA SER A 11 14.04 19.24 -5.71
C SER A 11 13.77 20.68 -5.23
N GLU A 12 14.56 21.66 -5.68
CA GLU A 12 14.33 23.07 -5.39
C GLU A 12 13.12 23.63 -6.17
N TRP A 13 13.04 23.32 -7.47
CA TRP A 13 11.97 23.80 -8.35
C TRP A 13 10.60 23.20 -8.01
N PHE A 14 10.56 21.94 -7.54
CA PHE A 14 9.31 21.27 -7.14
C PHE A 14 9.09 21.27 -5.63
N SER A 15 9.67 22.25 -4.92
CA SER A 15 9.39 22.46 -3.49
C SER A 15 7.97 23.00 -3.28
N SER A 16 7.43 22.84 -2.07
CA SER A 16 6.04 23.16 -1.76
C SER A 16 5.63 24.61 -2.04
N GLY A 17 6.59 25.55 -2.08
CA GLY A 17 6.32 26.95 -2.40
C GLY A 17 5.99 27.22 -3.87
N PHE A 18 6.35 26.31 -4.78
CA PHE A 18 6.07 26.40 -6.22
C PHE A 18 4.89 25.54 -6.65
N LEU A 19 4.28 24.79 -5.73
CA LEU A 19 3.18 23.88 -6.01
C LEU A 19 1.86 24.46 -5.50
N SER A 20 0.86 24.48 -6.40
CA SER A 20 -0.50 24.88 -6.07
C SER A 20 -1.36 23.64 -5.84
N LEU A 21 -2.09 23.62 -4.73
CA LEU A 21 -3.10 22.58 -4.46
C LEU A 21 -4.44 23.02 -5.06
N GLU A 22 -4.92 22.30 -6.06
CA GLU A 22 -6.17 22.57 -6.77
C GLU A 22 -7.22 21.51 -6.44
N ARG A 23 -8.47 21.94 -6.23
CA ARG A 23 -9.61 21.03 -5.98
C ARG A 23 -10.34 20.74 -7.28
N VAL A 24 -10.54 19.45 -7.53
CA VAL A 24 -11.29 18.95 -8.68
C VAL A 24 -12.73 18.69 -8.26
N THR A 25 -13.67 19.21 -9.04
CA THR A 25 -15.10 19.00 -8.84
C THR A 25 -15.77 18.68 -10.17
N TRP A 26 -17.07 18.38 -10.15
CA TRP A 26 -17.83 18.22 -11.38
C TRP A 26 -18.01 19.52 -12.19
N HIS A 27 -17.64 20.67 -11.62
CA HIS A 27 -17.61 21.96 -12.32
C HIS A 27 -16.25 22.28 -12.95
N SER A 28 -15.22 21.47 -12.68
CA SER A 28 -13.90 21.64 -13.29
C SER A 28 -13.96 21.38 -14.81
N PRO A 29 -13.06 22.00 -15.61
CA PRO A 29 -13.01 21.75 -17.05
C PRO A 29 -12.91 20.26 -17.38
N CYS A 30 -13.57 19.84 -18.46
CA CYS A 30 -13.55 18.45 -18.91
C CYS A 30 -12.12 17.96 -19.19
N GLU A 31 -11.25 18.85 -19.69
CA GLU A 31 -9.83 18.57 -19.92
C GLU A 31 -9.10 18.17 -18.63
N VAL A 32 -9.33 18.87 -17.52
CA VAL A 32 -8.74 18.52 -16.21
C VAL A 32 -9.24 17.14 -15.76
N LEU A 33 -10.55 16.87 -15.90
CA LEU A 33 -11.12 15.57 -15.56
C LEU A 33 -10.55 14.44 -16.43
N GLN A 34 -10.31 14.70 -17.71
CA GLN A 34 -9.67 13.75 -18.62
C GLN A 34 -8.22 13.47 -18.20
N ARG A 35 -7.41 14.50 -17.96
CA ARG A 35 -6.02 14.34 -17.50
C ARG A 35 -5.93 13.53 -16.20
N ILE A 36 -6.84 13.77 -15.26
CA ILE A 36 -6.91 12.99 -14.01
C ILE A 36 -7.28 11.53 -14.28
N SER A 37 -8.23 11.28 -15.17
CA SER A 37 -8.62 9.93 -15.55
C SER A 37 -7.46 9.16 -16.21
N GLU A 38 -6.66 9.83 -17.03
CA GLU A 38 -5.49 9.27 -17.72
C GLU A 38 -4.32 9.03 -16.76
N ALA A 39 -4.14 9.90 -15.77
CA ALA A 39 -3.05 9.82 -14.78
C ALA A 39 -3.34 8.85 -13.60
N GLU A 40 -4.53 8.23 -13.52
CA GLU A 40 -4.92 7.35 -12.42
C GLU A 40 -4.15 6.01 -12.42
N ALA A 41 -3.09 5.95 -11.61
CA ALA A 41 -2.19 4.80 -11.55
C ALA A 41 -2.67 3.66 -10.62
N VAL A 42 -3.52 3.94 -9.63
CA VAL A 42 -3.83 2.98 -8.56
C VAL A 42 -5.06 2.15 -8.92
N HIS A 43 -6.20 2.81 -9.15
CA HIS A 43 -7.47 2.17 -9.48
C HIS A 43 -8.10 2.83 -10.71
N PRO A 44 -7.92 2.28 -11.93
CA PRO A 44 -8.35 2.92 -13.17
C PRO A 44 -9.81 3.37 -13.14
N VAL A 45 -10.09 4.57 -13.66
CA VAL A 45 -11.45 5.10 -13.79
C VAL A 45 -12.21 4.26 -14.81
N LYS A 46 -13.39 3.75 -14.43
CA LYS A 46 -14.12 2.80 -15.30
C LYS A 46 -14.84 3.48 -16.46
N ASN A 47 -15.45 4.63 -16.19
CA ASN A 47 -16.25 5.41 -17.15
C ASN A 47 -16.55 6.80 -16.57
N TRP A 48 -17.19 7.66 -17.36
CA TRP A 48 -17.50 9.04 -16.96
C TRP A 48 -18.44 9.14 -15.74
N MET A 49 -19.36 8.19 -15.58
CA MET A 49 -20.21 8.12 -14.40
C MET A 49 -19.40 7.75 -13.15
N ASP A 50 -18.35 6.95 -13.28
CA ASP A 50 -17.38 6.68 -12.22
C ASP A 50 -16.60 7.94 -11.84
N MET A 51 -16.13 8.69 -12.82
CA MET A 51 -15.44 9.96 -12.57
C MET A 51 -16.33 10.93 -11.80
N LYS A 52 -17.61 11.05 -12.18
CA LYS A 52 -18.60 11.87 -11.46
C LYS A 52 -18.74 11.49 -10.00
N ARG A 53 -18.73 10.18 -9.68
CA ARG A 53 -18.77 9.71 -8.30
C ARG A 53 -17.49 10.05 -7.54
N ARG A 54 -16.32 9.94 -8.17
CA ARG A 54 -15.00 10.20 -7.55
C ARG A 54 -14.76 11.67 -7.21
N VAL A 55 -15.45 12.60 -7.86
CA VAL A 55 -15.40 14.05 -7.55
C VAL A 55 -16.70 14.58 -6.92
N GLY A 56 -17.62 13.68 -6.57
CA GLY A 56 -18.97 13.97 -6.09
C GLY A 56 -19.09 14.06 -4.57
N PRO A 57 -20.32 13.93 -4.02
CA PRO A 57 -20.57 13.89 -2.59
C PRO A 57 -19.72 12.82 -1.89
N TYR A 58 -19.26 13.10 -0.66
CA TYR A 58 -18.38 12.22 0.14
C TYR A 58 -17.05 11.83 -0.51
N ARG A 59 -16.67 12.49 -1.61
CA ARG A 59 -15.37 12.36 -2.24
C ARG A 59 -14.75 13.74 -2.44
N ARG A 60 -13.44 13.81 -2.35
CA ARG A 60 -12.65 14.97 -2.76
C ARG A 60 -11.52 14.48 -3.62
N CYS A 61 -11.25 15.21 -4.69
CA CYS A 61 -10.10 14.97 -5.55
C CYS A 61 -9.32 16.26 -5.59
N TYR A 62 -8.02 16.17 -5.37
CA TYR A 62 -7.09 17.29 -5.44
C TYR A 62 -5.94 16.92 -6.35
N PHE A 63 -5.29 17.92 -6.93
CA PHE A 63 -3.98 17.72 -7.54
C PHE A 63 -3.02 18.84 -7.17
N PHE A 64 -1.73 18.54 -7.23
CA PHE A 64 -0.68 19.55 -7.24
C PHE A 64 -0.28 19.88 -8.68
N SER A 65 -0.22 21.16 -9.02
CA SER A 65 0.35 21.70 -10.26
C SER A 65 1.54 22.60 -9.93
N HIS A 66 2.48 22.74 -10.86
CA HIS A 66 3.54 23.74 -10.73
C HIS A 66 2.98 25.12 -11.10
N CYS A 67 3.39 26.17 -10.39
CA CYS A 67 2.85 27.53 -10.61
C CYS A 67 3.06 28.05 -12.05
N SER A 68 4.09 27.56 -12.75
CA SER A 68 4.34 27.90 -14.16
C SER A 68 3.53 27.08 -15.17
N THR A 69 2.93 25.96 -14.75
CA THR A 69 2.08 25.09 -15.58
C THR A 69 0.80 24.73 -14.81
N PRO A 70 -0.06 25.72 -14.54
CA PRO A 70 -1.33 25.49 -13.86
C PRO A 70 -2.21 24.51 -14.67
N GLU A 71 -3.12 23.81 -14.00
CA GLU A 71 -4.00 22.79 -14.61
C GLU A 71 -3.29 21.55 -15.19
N GLU A 72 -1.98 21.44 -15.06
CA GLU A 72 -1.20 20.25 -15.38
C GLU A 72 -0.93 19.44 -14.09
N PRO A 73 -1.65 18.32 -13.87
CA PRO A 73 -1.55 17.58 -12.62
C PRO A 73 -0.24 16.80 -12.52
N LEU A 74 0.56 17.10 -11.50
CA LEU A 74 1.78 16.36 -11.16
C LEU A 74 1.50 15.19 -10.21
N ILE A 75 0.63 15.42 -9.23
CA ILE A 75 0.24 14.45 -8.20
C ILE A 75 -1.26 14.56 -8.01
N VAL A 76 -1.99 13.45 -8.15
CA VAL A 76 -3.44 13.39 -7.92
C VAL A 76 -3.73 12.67 -6.60
N LEU A 77 -4.62 13.25 -5.79
CA LEU A 77 -5.02 12.75 -4.48
C LEU A 77 -6.53 12.54 -4.46
N HIS A 78 -6.97 11.29 -4.40
CA HIS A 78 -8.37 10.91 -4.17
C HIS A 78 -8.60 10.67 -2.67
N VAL A 79 -9.56 11.41 -2.09
CA VAL A 79 -9.94 11.33 -0.67
C VAL A 79 -11.39 10.90 -0.55
N ALA A 80 -11.64 9.87 0.24
CA ALA A 80 -12.99 9.46 0.62
C ALA A 80 -13.32 10.01 2.00
N LEU A 81 -14.40 10.79 2.09
CA LEU A 81 -14.95 11.24 3.36
C LEU A 81 -15.86 10.13 3.89
N THR A 82 -15.43 9.48 4.94
CA THR A 82 -16.20 8.44 5.63
C THR A 82 -16.44 8.85 7.08
N SER A 83 -17.41 8.22 7.75
CA SER A 83 -17.58 8.31 9.20
C SER A 83 -16.32 7.87 9.95
N ASP A 84 -15.47 7.12 9.26
CA ASP A 84 -14.17 6.64 9.70
C ASP A 84 -13.05 7.18 8.79
N ILE A 85 -11.84 7.16 9.31
CA ILE A 85 -10.58 7.82 8.96
C ILE A 85 -10.28 8.35 7.50
N SER A 86 -10.02 9.68 7.34
CA SER A 86 -9.33 10.38 6.19
C SER A 86 -8.93 11.87 6.42
N ASN A 87 -7.67 12.35 6.16
CA ASN A 87 -7.21 13.79 6.23
C ASN A 87 -7.07 14.38 4.83
N ASN A 88 -7.59 15.60 4.61
CA ASN A 88 -6.86 16.85 4.34
C ASN A 88 -7.87 17.99 4.05
N ILE A 89 -8.95 18.06 4.84
CA ILE A 89 -10.17 18.80 4.49
C ILE A 89 -10.62 19.68 5.69
N GLN A 90 -9.72 19.99 6.63
CA GLN A 90 -10.06 20.68 7.89
C GLN A 90 -10.69 22.06 7.69
N LYS A 91 -10.35 22.77 6.61
CA LYS A 91 -10.96 24.07 6.29
C LYS A 91 -12.47 23.96 5.97
N GLU A 92 -12.91 22.84 5.38
CA GLU A 92 -14.34 22.58 5.11
C GLU A 92 -15.01 21.76 6.23
N PHE A 93 -14.25 20.98 7.02
CA PHE A 93 -14.76 20.13 8.10
C PHE A 93 -13.89 20.23 9.38
N PRO A 94 -14.12 21.22 10.25
CA PRO A 94 -13.25 21.51 11.39
C PRO A 94 -13.24 20.42 12.48
N HIS A 95 -14.25 19.55 12.53
CA HIS A 95 -14.35 18.44 13.51
C HIS A 95 -13.72 17.12 13.03
N LEU A 96 -13.15 17.08 11.82
CA LEU A 96 -12.51 15.88 11.30
C LEU A 96 -11.12 15.71 11.93
N GLY A 97 -10.88 14.60 12.63
CA GLY A 97 -9.64 14.39 13.41
C GLY A 97 -8.90 13.06 13.16
N ALA A 98 -9.42 12.18 12.31
CA ALA A 98 -8.82 10.86 12.07
C ALA A 98 -8.49 10.67 10.59
N PHE A 99 -7.25 10.27 10.32
CA PHE A 99 -6.63 10.46 9.02
C PHE A 99 -5.73 9.32 8.57
N SER A 100 -5.99 8.71 7.41
CA SER A 100 -5.27 7.52 6.93
C SER A 100 -5.44 7.34 5.44
N SER A 101 -4.45 6.68 4.83
CA SER A 101 -4.60 6.10 3.51
C SER A 101 -5.26 4.72 3.57
N LEU A 102 -5.69 4.22 2.42
CA LEU A 102 -5.88 2.80 2.14
C LEU A 102 -5.02 2.49 0.92
N SER A 103 -3.82 1.95 1.15
CA SER A 103 -2.76 1.89 0.15
C SER A 103 -2.55 0.46 -0.37
N PRO A 104 -2.25 0.29 -1.67
CA PRO A 104 -1.88 -1.01 -2.23
C PRO A 104 -0.48 -1.44 -1.74
N ILE A 105 -0.17 -2.72 -1.91
CA ILE A 105 1.12 -3.29 -1.50
C ILE A 105 1.83 -3.90 -2.73
N PRO A 106 2.22 -3.07 -3.71
CA PRO A 106 2.75 -3.58 -4.98
C PRO A 106 4.04 -4.39 -4.74
N GLY A 107 4.13 -5.56 -5.38
CA GLY A 107 5.30 -6.42 -5.33
C GLY A 107 5.28 -7.48 -4.25
N PHE A 108 4.27 -7.51 -3.37
CA PHE A 108 4.16 -8.53 -2.31
C PHE A 108 4.03 -9.94 -2.88
N THR A 109 3.10 -10.18 -3.82
CA THR A 109 2.93 -11.52 -4.42
C THR A 109 4.22 -11.98 -5.10
N LYS A 110 4.91 -11.08 -5.82
CA LYS A 110 6.19 -11.37 -6.47
C LYS A 110 7.27 -11.74 -5.46
N TRP A 111 7.37 -11.02 -4.35
CA TRP A 111 8.29 -11.33 -3.26
C TRP A 111 8.00 -12.71 -2.66
N LEU A 112 6.73 -13.00 -2.37
CA LEU A 112 6.31 -14.28 -1.82
C LEU A 112 6.62 -15.45 -2.76
N LEU A 113 6.32 -15.32 -4.04
CA LEU A 113 6.69 -16.32 -5.06
C LEU A 113 8.21 -16.48 -5.18
N GLY A 114 8.97 -15.40 -5.01
CA GLY A 114 10.44 -15.43 -4.96
C GLY A 114 10.94 -16.30 -3.80
N LEU A 115 10.37 -16.13 -2.61
CA LEU A 115 10.69 -16.94 -1.44
C LEU A 115 10.29 -18.40 -1.61
N LEU A 116 9.09 -18.68 -2.13
CA LEU A 116 8.65 -20.05 -2.41
C LEU A 116 9.61 -20.79 -3.36
N ASN A 117 10.25 -20.07 -4.31
CA ASN A 117 11.22 -20.65 -5.22
C ASN A 117 12.61 -20.89 -4.61
N SER A 118 13.03 -20.10 -3.61
CA SER A 118 14.33 -20.29 -2.97
C SER A 118 14.32 -21.45 -1.96
N GLN A 119 13.18 -21.69 -1.30
CA GLN A 119 12.97 -22.83 -0.39
C GLN A 119 13.25 -24.19 -1.05
N THR A 120 12.91 -24.34 -2.33
CA THR A 120 13.05 -25.63 -3.03
C THR A 120 14.52 -26.01 -3.26
N LYS A 121 15.45 -25.05 -3.12
CA LYS A 121 16.88 -25.22 -3.45
C LYS A 121 17.77 -25.50 -2.24
N GLU A 122 17.38 -25.03 -1.06
CA GLU A 122 18.13 -25.27 0.19
C GLU A 122 17.25 -26.09 1.13
N HIS A 123 17.70 -27.29 1.50
CA HIS A 123 17.02 -28.18 2.46
C HIS A 123 17.06 -27.63 3.91
N GLY A 124 16.98 -26.30 4.09
CA GLY A 124 17.21 -25.59 5.34
C GLY A 124 16.14 -24.54 5.67
N ARG A 125 15.31 -24.86 6.67
CA ARG A 125 14.81 -24.02 7.78
C ARG A 125 14.23 -22.60 7.54
N ASN A 126 13.85 -22.21 6.34
CA ASN A 126 13.10 -20.96 6.15
C ASN A 126 11.58 -21.20 6.08
N GLU A 127 11.00 -21.83 7.10
CA GLU A 127 9.58 -22.17 7.14
C GLU A 127 8.68 -20.92 7.08
N LEU A 128 8.09 -20.64 5.91
CA LEU A 128 7.10 -19.56 5.72
C LEU A 128 5.77 -19.89 6.42
N PHE A 129 5.47 -21.19 6.48
CA PHE A 129 4.26 -21.78 7.03
C PHE A 129 4.65 -22.75 8.15
N THR A 130 3.82 -22.79 9.19
CA THR A 130 3.91 -23.77 10.28
C THR A 130 3.45 -25.16 9.80
N ASP A 131 3.84 -26.21 10.53
CA ASP A 131 3.38 -27.57 10.24
C ASP A 131 1.86 -27.73 10.17
N SER A 132 1.12 -27.02 11.04
CA SER A 132 -0.35 -27.04 11.04
C SER A 132 -0.93 -26.37 9.80
N GLU A 133 -0.41 -25.20 9.41
CA GLU A 133 -0.83 -24.50 8.19
C GLU A 133 -0.49 -25.35 6.95
N CYS A 134 0.68 -25.98 6.92
CA CYS A 134 1.09 -26.89 5.84
C CYS A 134 0.12 -28.06 5.68
N LYS A 135 -0.28 -28.70 6.78
CA LYS A 135 -1.24 -29.82 6.76
C LYS A 135 -2.61 -29.39 6.25
N GLU A 136 -3.15 -28.29 6.80
CA GLU A 136 -4.45 -27.75 6.40
C GLU A 136 -4.49 -27.38 4.90
N ILE A 137 -3.47 -26.68 4.42
CA ILE A 137 -3.39 -26.28 3.00
C ILE A 137 -3.22 -27.50 2.09
N THR A 138 -2.44 -28.50 2.50
CA THR A 138 -2.27 -29.74 1.72
C THR A 138 -3.57 -30.54 1.64
N GLU A 139 -4.33 -30.60 2.74
CA GLU A 139 -5.64 -31.28 2.77
C GLU A 139 -6.65 -30.60 1.84
N ILE A 140 -6.65 -29.27 1.76
CA ILE A 140 -7.54 -28.51 0.88
C ILE A 140 -7.13 -28.62 -0.59
N THR A 141 -5.82 -28.59 -0.87
CA THR A 141 -5.32 -28.51 -2.26
C THR A 141 -4.99 -29.86 -2.89
N GLY A 142 -4.82 -30.92 -2.09
CA GLY A 142 -4.54 -32.28 -2.54
C GLY A 142 -3.13 -32.51 -3.11
N GLY A 143 -2.20 -31.57 -2.92
CA GLY A 143 -0.84 -31.65 -3.46
C GLY A 143 0.21 -30.93 -2.60
N PRO A 144 1.50 -31.04 -2.94
CA PRO A 144 2.57 -30.41 -2.17
C PRO A 144 2.41 -28.88 -2.12
N ILE A 145 2.42 -28.33 -0.91
CA ILE A 145 2.12 -26.90 -0.66
C ILE A 145 2.95 -25.93 -1.53
N GLN A 146 4.24 -26.20 -1.73
CA GLN A 146 5.13 -25.28 -2.44
C GLN A 146 4.78 -25.16 -3.92
N GLU A 147 4.63 -26.29 -4.63
CA GLU A 147 4.23 -26.28 -6.04
C GLU A 147 2.80 -25.76 -6.20
N THR A 148 1.88 -26.22 -5.36
CA THR A 148 0.47 -25.89 -5.51
C THR A 148 0.18 -24.42 -5.20
N LEU A 149 0.71 -23.87 -4.10
CA LEU A 149 0.55 -22.44 -3.80
C LEU A 149 1.24 -21.56 -4.83
N LYS A 150 2.41 -21.95 -5.32
CA LYS A 150 3.09 -21.18 -6.38
C LYS A 150 2.19 -21.02 -7.60
N VAL A 151 1.59 -22.11 -8.08
CA VAL A 151 0.68 -22.08 -9.23
C VAL A 151 -0.56 -21.25 -8.90
N MET A 152 -1.23 -21.53 -7.79
CA MET A 152 -2.49 -20.89 -7.45
C MET A 152 -2.34 -19.38 -7.17
N LEU A 153 -1.27 -18.96 -6.50
CA LEU A 153 -0.98 -17.53 -6.27
C LEU A 153 -0.62 -16.81 -7.57
N SER A 154 0.09 -17.48 -8.49
CA SER A 154 0.44 -16.90 -9.79
C SER A 154 -0.77 -16.71 -10.71
N THR A 155 -1.76 -17.60 -10.63
CA THR A 155 -2.99 -17.53 -11.43
C THR A 155 -4.14 -16.80 -10.73
N SER A 156 -3.97 -16.45 -9.44
CA SER A 156 -5.04 -15.94 -8.57
C SER A 156 -6.24 -16.87 -8.40
N GLU A 157 -6.12 -18.15 -8.80
CA GLU A 157 -7.22 -19.13 -8.76
C GLU A 157 -7.60 -19.57 -7.33
N TRP A 158 -6.70 -19.38 -6.37
CA TRP A 158 -6.93 -19.74 -4.96
C TRP A 158 -8.19 -19.08 -4.37
N VAL A 159 -8.58 -17.90 -4.87
CA VAL A 159 -9.75 -17.16 -4.38
C VAL A 159 -11.08 -17.84 -4.69
N LYS A 160 -11.10 -18.83 -5.61
CA LYS A 160 -12.31 -19.59 -5.93
C LYS A 160 -12.71 -20.59 -4.84
N SER A 161 -11.77 -20.95 -3.96
CA SER A 161 -12.02 -21.87 -2.85
C SER A 161 -12.12 -21.09 -1.54
N GLU A 162 -13.33 -20.97 -0.98
CA GLU A 162 -13.55 -20.29 0.29
C GLU A 162 -12.73 -20.92 1.43
N LYS A 163 -12.60 -22.25 1.44
CA LYS A 163 -11.76 -22.97 2.42
C LYS A 163 -10.30 -22.52 2.34
N LEU A 164 -9.77 -22.40 1.12
CA LEU A 164 -8.38 -21.98 0.91
C LEU A 164 -8.18 -20.50 1.26
N VAL A 165 -9.16 -19.64 0.95
CA VAL A 165 -9.15 -18.23 1.35
C VAL A 165 -9.06 -18.09 2.87
N LEU A 166 -9.85 -18.87 3.62
CA LEU A 166 -9.81 -18.85 5.08
C LEU A 166 -8.48 -19.37 5.63
N ALA A 167 -8.00 -20.50 5.13
CA ALA A 167 -6.72 -21.09 5.56
C ALA A 167 -5.51 -20.18 5.27
N LEU A 168 -5.55 -19.41 4.17
CA LEU A 168 -4.45 -18.52 3.78
C LEU A 168 -4.45 -17.16 4.50
N GLN A 169 -5.55 -16.77 5.17
CA GLN A 169 -5.65 -15.45 5.78
C GLN A 169 -4.56 -15.18 6.80
N ALA A 170 -4.44 -16.02 7.83
CA ALA A 170 -3.45 -15.85 8.89
C ALA A 170 -1.99 -15.85 8.38
N PRO A 171 -1.54 -16.84 7.59
CA PRO A 171 -0.16 -16.86 7.11
C PRO A 171 0.15 -15.69 6.16
N LEU A 172 -0.76 -15.33 5.24
CA LEU A 172 -0.50 -14.22 4.32
C LEU A 172 -0.47 -12.86 5.03
N MET A 173 -1.34 -12.63 6.02
CA MET A 173 -1.27 -11.42 6.84
C MET A 173 0.05 -11.33 7.63
N ARG A 174 0.50 -12.46 8.21
CA ARG A 174 1.78 -12.56 8.93
C ARG A 174 2.99 -12.28 8.02
N LEU A 175 3.02 -12.91 6.84
CA LEU A 175 4.07 -12.70 5.83
C LEU A 175 4.06 -11.26 5.29
N CYS A 176 2.88 -10.68 5.09
CA CYS A 176 2.74 -9.29 4.65
C CYS A 176 3.24 -8.30 5.70
N ALA A 177 2.99 -8.56 6.98
CA ALA A 177 3.51 -7.73 8.06
C ALA A 177 5.04 -7.72 8.06
N TRP A 178 5.67 -8.89 7.86
CA TRP A 178 7.12 -8.97 7.70
C TRP A 178 7.63 -8.27 6.44
N TYR A 179 6.97 -8.44 5.29
CA TYR A 179 7.34 -7.76 4.05
C TYR A 179 7.31 -6.22 4.17
N LEU A 180 6.36 -5.67 4.91
CA LEU A 180 6.24 -4.22 5.12
C LEU A 180 7.18 -3.71 6.21
N TYR A 181 7.25 -4.40 7.34
CA TYR A 181 7.93 -3.94 8.56
C TYR A 181 9.35 -4.50 8.74
N GLY A 182 9.59 -5.75 8.34
CA GLY A 182 10.85 -6.48 8.53
C GLY A 182 11.81 -6.32 7.35
N GLU A 183 11.34 -6.56 6.12
CA GLU A 183 12.16 -6.46 4.92
C GLU A 183 12.68 -5.03 4.65
N LYS A 184 13.94 -4.93 4.23
CA LYS A 184 14.62 -3.64 4.03
C LYS A 184 15.39 -3.58 2.70
N HIS A 185 15.45 -2.39 2.14
CA HIS A 185 16.38 -2.03 1.07
C HIS A 185 17.23 -0.83 1.53
N ARG A 186 18.56 -1.03 1.66
CA ARG A 186 19.50 -0.04 2.22
C ARG A 186 19.10 0.47 3.62
N GLY A 187 18.36 -0.36 4.36
CA GLY A 187 17.84 -0.06 5.69
C GLY A 187 16.52 0.74 5.72
N PHE A 188 15.95 1.10 4.57
CA PHE A 188 14.59 1.64 4.47
C PHE A 188 13.60 0.52 4.14
N ALA A 189 12.29 0.73 4.35
CA ALA A 189 11.26 -0.24 3.99
C ALA A 189 11.40 -0.67 2.52
N LEU A 190 11.35 -1.99 2.26
CA LEU A 190 11.51 -2.55 0.92
C LEU A 190 10.40 -2.08 -0.03
N ASN A 191 9.16 -2.03 0.45
CA ASN A 191 8.01 -1.63 -0.35
C ASN A 191 8.01 -0.11 -0.60
N PRO A 192 7.90 0.35 -1.87
CA PRO A 192 8.01 1.78 -2.20
C PRO A 192 6.85 2.61 -1.65
N VAL A 193 5.63 2.05 -1.58
CA VAL A 193 4.45 2.74 -1.03
C VAL A 193 4.58 2.89 0.48
N ALA A 194 5.06 1.85 1.17
CA ALA A 194 5.41 1.93 2.58
C ALA A 194 6.45 3.01 2.83
N ASN A 195 7.55 2.99 2.07
CA ASN A 195 8.61 3.97 2.20
C ASN A 195 8.09 5.40 2.01
N PHE A 196 7.23 5.66 1.03
CA PHE A 196 6.61 6.97 0.82
C PHE A 196 5.81 7.46 2.05
N HIS A 197 4.90 6.64 2.58
CA HIS A 197 4.08 7.06 3.71
C HIS A 197 4.89 7.22 5.00
N LEU A 198 5.89 6.36 5.23
CA LEU A 198 6.77 6.42 6.39
C LEU A 198 7.70 7.66 6.35
N GLN A 199 8.18 8.06 5.17
CA GLN A 199 8.91 9.33 5.00
C GLN A 199 8.06 10.54 5.39
N ASN A 200 6.75 10.47 5.13
CA ASN A 200 5.79 11.49 5.52
C ASN A 200 5.31 11.37 6.98
N GLY A 201 5.92 10.49 7.79
CA GLY A 201 5.63 10.36 9.22
C GLY A 201 4.36 9.60 9.57
N ALA A 202 3.79 8.84 8.62
CA ALA A 202 2.65 8.00 8.89
C ALA A 202 3.02 6.79 9.78
N VAL A 203 2.04 6.30 10.53
CA VAL A 203 2.13 5.05 11.29
C VAL A 203 1.60 3.91 10.42
N MET A 204 2.34 2.81 10.32
CA MET A 204 1.86 1.57 9.70
C MET A 204 0.78 0.97 10.58
N TRP A 205 -0.49 1.24 10.26
CA TRP A 205 -1.55 1.16 11.25
C TRP A 205 -2.36 -0.13 11.18
N ARG A 206 -2.74 -0.60 9.99
CA ARG A 206 -3.52 -1.84 9.88
C ARG A 206 -3.32 -2.53 8.54
N ILE A 207 -3.10 -3.84 8.57
CA ILE A 207 -3.12 -4.70 7.38
C ILE A 207 -4.53 -5.25 7.23
N ASN A 208 -5.10 -5.16 6.03
CA ASN A 208 -6.48 -5.51 5.73
C ASN A 208 -6.52 -6.70 4.77
N TRP A 209 -7.17 -7.79 5.22
CA TRP A 209 -7.43 -8.98 4.41
C TRP A 209 -8.53 -8.73 3.38
N MET A 210 -8.34 -9.23 2.16
CA MET A 210 -9.30 -9.12 1.04
C MET A 210 -9.85 -7.70 0.83
N ALA A 211 -9.00 -6.69 1.00
CA ALA A 211 -9.36 -5.29 0.83
C ALA A 211 -9.43 -4.86 -0.65
N ASP A 212 -8.67 -5.51 -1.53
CA ASP A 212 -8.79 -5.33 -2.99
C ASP A 212 -8.93 -6.70 -3.69
N SER A 213 -10.17 -7.14 -3.87
CA SER A 213 -10.50 -8.38 -4.58
C SER A 213 -10.49 -8.24 -6.12
N SER A 214 -10.04 -7.10 -6.66
CA SER A 214 -9.86 -6.96 -8.11
C SER A 214 -8.71 -7.83 -8.59
N LEU A 215 -8.68 -8.16 -9.89
CA LEU A 215 -7.57 -8.92 -10.47
C LEU A 215 -6.20 -8.27 -10.21
N ARG A 216 -6.14 -6.93 -10.23
CA ARG A 216 -4.90 -6.18 -9.92
C ARG A 216 -4.48 -6.34 -8.45
N GLY A 217 -5.42 -6.24 -7.52
CA GLY A 217 -5.16 -6.44 -6.09
C GLY A 217 -4.71 -7.87 -5.77
N LEU A 218 -5.39 -8.86 -6.32
CA LEU A 218 -5.06 -10.28 -6.14
C LEU A 218 -3.66 -10.62 -6.70
N THR A 219 -3.37 -10.20 -7.93
CA THR A 219 -2.07 -10.46 -8.56
C THR A 219 -0.93 -9.68 -7.92
N GLY A 220 -1.17 -8.44 -7.47
CA GLY A 220 -0.14 -7.57 -6.90
C GLY A 220 0.20 -7.87 -5.44
N SER A 221 -0.80 -8.15 -4.62
CA SER A 221 -0.65 -8.31 -3.16
C SER A 221 -1.57 -9.34 -2.50
N CYS A 222 -2.06 -10.33 -3.24
CA CYS A 222 -3.01 -11.33 -2.73
C CYS A 222 -4.28 -10.68 -2.14
N GLY A 223 -4.68 -9.51 -2.65
CA GLY A 223 -5.83 -8.75 -2.18
C GLY A 223 -5.62 -8.00 -0.86
N LEU A 224 -4.41 -7.98 -0.32
CA LEU A 224 -4.06 -7.22 0.88
C LEU A 224 -3.87 -5.74 0.56
N MET A 225 -4.38 -4.89 1.44
CA MET A 225 -4.08 -3.45 1.48
C MET A 225 -3.67 -3.04 2.89
N VAL A 226 -3.04 -1.87 3.02
CA VAL A 226 -2.56 -1.37 4.31
C VAL A 226 -3.03 0.06 4.55
N ASN A 227 -3.41 0.34 5.79
CA ASN A 227 -3.71 1.68 6.25
C ASN A 227 -2.43 2.32 6.83
N TYR A 228 -2.01 3.45 6.26
CA TYR A 228 -1.01 4.33 6.88
C TYR A 228 -1.73 5.51 7.52
N ARG A 229 -1.74 5.54 8.86
CA ARG A 229 -2.47 6.55 9.64
C ARG A 229 -1.57 7.73 9.96
N TYR A 230 -2.07 8.93 9.69
CA TYR A 230 -1.41 10.20 9.98
C TYR A 230 -1.95 10.76 11.29
N TYR A 231 -1.11 10.79 12.33
CA TYR A 231 -1.37 11.55 13.54
C TYR A 231 -0.69 12.89 13.38
N LEU A 232 -1.46 13.95 13.12
CA LEU A 232 -0.93 15.26 12.69
C LEU A 232 0.19 15.77 13.62
N GLU A 233 -0.02 15.64 14.92
CA GLU A 233 0.93 16.06 15.97
C GLU A 233 2.23 15.26 15.98
N GLU A 234 2.23 14.03 15.47
CA GLU A 234 3.38 13.11 15.50
C GLU A 234 4.07 12.95 14.14
N THR A 235 3.53 13.53 13.06
CA THR A 235 4.08 13.38 11.70
C THR A 235 5.56 13.80 11.61
N GLY A 236 5.91 14.98 12.16
CA GLY A 236 7.29 15.47 12.19
C GLY A 236 8.25 14.52 12.92
N PRO A 237 8.00 14.23 14.22
CA PRO A 237 8.81 13.27 14.99
C PRO A 237 8.94 11.89 14.32
N ASN A 238 7.84 11.36 13.76
CA ASN A 238 7.85 10.05 13.09
C ASN A 238 8.68 10.07 11.80
N SER A 239 8.59 11.14 11.00
CA SER A 239 9.39 11.32 9.79
C SER A 239 10.88 11.38 10.12
N ILE A 240 11.27 12.15 11.14
CA ILE A 240 12.66 12.24 11.61
C ILE A 240 13.16 10.87 12.08
N ALA A 241 12.36 10.15 12.86
CA ALA A 241 12.72 8.82 13.34
C ALA A 241 12.94 7.82 12.18
N TYR A 242 12.08 7.85 11.15
CA TYR A 242 12.23 6.98 9.99
C TYR A 242 13.42 7.36 9.10
N LEU A 243 13.62 8.65 8.81
CA LEU A 243 14.72 9.10 7.95
C LEU A 243 16.09 8.99 8.62
N GLY A 244 16.19 9.34 9.90
CA GLY A 244 17.45 9.34 10.65
C GLY A 244 17.81 7.99 11.24
N SER A 245 16.89 7.39 12.00
CA SER A 245 17.13 6.14 12.75
C SER A 245 16.56 4.89 12.08
N LYS A 246 15.92 5.02 10.91
CA LYS A 246 15.27 3.91 10.17
C LYS A 246 14.19 3.20 10.99
N ASN A 247 13.63 3.88 11.98
CA ASN A 247 12.62 3.35 12.88
C ASN A 247 11.22 3.48 12.26
N ILE A 248 10.47 2.38 12.25
CA ILE A 248 9.10 2.33 11.73
C ILE A 248 8.13 2.32 12.91
N LYS A 249 7.28 3.34 13.01
CA LYS A 249 6.13 3.31 13.93
C LYS A 249 5.02 2.44 13.35
N ALA A 250 4.58 1.45 14.12
CA ALA A 250 3.54 0.51 13.72
C ALA A 250 2.55 0.27 14.87
N SER A 251 1.32 -0.14 14.55
CA SER A 251 0.31 -0.49 15.55
C SER A 251 0.57 -1.85 16.21
N GLU A 252 -0.14 -2.14 17.30
CA GLU A 252 -0.13 -3.45 17.95
C GLU A 252 -0.54 -4.58 17.02
N GLN A 253 -1.50 -4.36 16.11
CA GLN A 253 -1.92 -5.38 15.13
C GLN A 253 -0.74 -5.80 14.25
N VAL A 254 0.00 -4.82 13.72
CA VAL A 254 1.15 -5.07 12.86
C VAL A 254 2.30 -5.69 13.65
N LEU A 255 2.63 -5.14 14.83
CA LEU A 255 3.69 -5.66 15.68
C LEU A 255 3.41 -7.09 16.17
N SER A 256 2.15 -7.42 16.46
CA SER A 256 1.72 -8.78 16.79
C SER A 256 1.98 -9.76 15.64
N LEU A 257 1.62 -9.39 14.40
CA LEU A 257 1.88 -10.20 13.21
C LEU A 257 3.38 -10.36 12.94
N VAL A 258 4.18 -9.30 13.12
CA VAL A 258 5.65 -9.36 13.02
C VAL A 258 6.24 -10.29 14.08
N ALA A 259 5.77 -10.19 15.32
CA ALA A 259 6.22 -11.07 16.40
C ALA A 259 5.85 -12.54 16.13
N GLN A 260 4.68 -12.81 15.55
CA GLN A 260 4.30 -14.16 15.11
C GLN A 260 5.23 -14.67 14.01
N PHE A 261 5.60 -13.82 13.04
CA PHE A 261 6.57 -14.18 12.01
C PHE A 261 7.93 -14.53 12.63
N GLN A 262 8.47 -13.70 13.51
CA GLN A 262 9.78 -13.91 14.14
C GLN A 262 9.85 -15.18 15.00
N LYS A 263 8.72 -15.65 15.55
CA LYS A 263 8.65 -16.92 16.28
C LYS A 263 8.76 -18.13 15.36
N ASN A 264 8.22 -18.03 14.16
CA ASN A 264 7.99 -19.17 13.27
C ASN A 264 8.98 -19.23 12.11
N SER A 265 9.63 -18.11 11.77
CA SER A 265 10.46 -17.97 10.59
C SER A 265 11.77 -17.24 10.92
N LYS A 266 12.89 -17.71 10.37
CA LYS A 266 14.19 -17.04 10.42
C LYS A 266 14.66 -16.70 9.00
N LEU A 267 13.92 -15.80 8.34
CA LEU A 267 14.34 -15.23 7.05
C LEU A 267 15.49 -14.23 7.23
#